data_AF-A0AAU9RGU9-F1
#
_entry.id   AF-A0AAU9RGU9-F1
#
_cell.length_a   1.000
_cell.length_b   1.000
_cell.length_c   1.000
_cell.angle_alpha   90.00
_cell.angle_beta   90.00
_cell.angle_gamma   90.00
#
_symmetry.space_group_name_H-M   'P 1'
#
loop_
_entity.id
_entity.type
_entity.pdbx_description
1 polymer ?
#
loop_
_entity_poly.entity_id
_entity_poly.type
_entity_poly.pdbx_seq_one_letter_code
_entity_poly.pdbx_strand_id
1 'polypeptide(L)'
;MVKEGTEDWRRKQQDIEMNNRKVQVHCGDGTFEHTEWKNLRVGDLVKVEKDEFSRRIFFCFHQSYEDSICYVETMNLDGETNLKLKQALE
;
A
#
# COMPACT_ATOMS: atom_id res chain seq x y z
N MET A 1 18.23 -22.52 -16.35
CA MET A 1 17.11 -23.46 -16.57
C MET A 1 16.40 -23.84 -15.26
N VAL A 2 16.87 -24.81 -14.46
CA VAL A 2 16.14 -25.24 -13.23
C VAL A 2 16.14 -24.18 -12.12
N LYS A 3 17.28 -23.51 -11.88
CA LYS A 3 17.39 -22.43 -10.89
C LYS A 3 16.48 -21.23 -11.23
N GLU A 4 16.46 -20.80 -12.49
CA GLU A 4 15.55 -19.73 -12.95
C GLU A 4 14.08 -20.12 -12.74
N GLY A 5 13.70 -21.36 -13.04
CA GLY A 5 12.33 -21.83 -12.78
C GLY A 5 11.94 -21.82 -11.30
N THR A 6 12.87 -22.14 -10.40
CA THR A 6 12.62 -22.06 -8.95
C THR A 6 12.53 -20.62 -8.44
N GLU A 7 13.32 -19.70 -9.00
CA GLU A 7 13.29 -18.29 -8.64
C GLU A 7 12.00 -17.61 -9.12
N ASP A 8 11.56 -17.91 -10.36
CA ASP A 8 10.29 -17.41 -10.89
C ASP A 8 9.09 -17.94 -10.10
N TRP A 9 9.13 -19.20 -9.65
CA TRP A 9 8.07 -19.75 -8.80
C TRP A 9 7.97 -19.01 -7.46
N ARG A 10 9.12 -18.72 -6.83
CA ARG A 10 9.15 -17.96 -5.56
C ARG A 10 8.63 -16.54 -5.74
N ARG A 11 9.00 -15.87 -6.83
CA ARG A 11 8.47 -14.53 -7.16
C ARG A 11 6.96 -14.57 -7.35
N LYS A 12 6.46 -15.57 -8.07
CA LYS A 12 5.01 -15.75 -8.26
C LYS A 12 4.26 -15.94 -6.94
N GLN A 13 4.82 -16.72 -6.00
CA GLN A 13 4.21 -16.88 -4.67
C GLN A 13 4.13 -15.55 -3.91
N GLN A 14 5.19 -14.75 -3.95
CA GLN A 14 5.23 -13.44 -3.30
C GLN A 14 4.22 -12.46 -3.92
N ASP A 15 4.11 -12.43 -5.25
CA ASP A 15 3.13 -11.58 -5.93
C ASP A 15 1.69 -12.02 -5.61
N ILE A 16 1.42 -13.34 -5.52
CA ILE A 16 0.10 -13.86 -5.15
C ILE A 16 -0.24 -13.48 -3.71
N GLU A 17 0.69 -13.61 -2.77
CA GLU A 17 0.47 -13.24 -1.37
C GLU A 17 0.12 -11.76 -1.26
N MET A 18 0.92 -10.89 -1.89
CA MET A 18 0.72 -9.44 -1.84
C MET A 18 -0.62 -9.03 -2.47
N ASN A 19 -1.00 -9.64 -3.59
CA ASN A 19 -2.23 -9.30 -4.30
C ASN A 19 -3.53 -9.74 -3.58
N ASN A 20 -3.44 -10.72 -2.68
CA ASN A 20 -4.58 -11.21 -1.89
C ASN A 20 -4.64 -10.61 -0.47
N ARG A 21 -3.74 -9.68 -0.13
CA ARG A 21 -3.86 -8.93 1.13
C ARG A 21 -5.17 -8.13 1.13
N LYS A 22 -5.74 -7.94 2.31
CA LYS A 22 -6.94 -7.13 2.49
C LYS A 22 -6.55 -5.66 2.67
N VAL A 23 -7.38 -4.78 2.13
CA VAL A 23 -7.25 -3.32 2.22
C VAL A 23 -8.63 -2.71 2.40
N GLN A 24 -8.73 -1.61 3.13
CA GLN A 24 -9.98 -0.90 3.33
C GLN A 24 -10.18 0.13 2.20
N VAL A 25 -11.27 0.03 1.44
CA VAL A 25 -11.67 0.98 0.40
C VAL A 25 -12.89 1.76 0.86
N HIS A 26 -12.92 3.05 0.56
CA HIS A 26 -14.07 3.91 0.78
C HIS A 26 -15.14 3.66 -0.30
N CYS A 27 -16.30 3.15 0.10
CA CYS A 27 -17.37 2.75 -0.83
C CYS A 27 -18.42 3.84 -1.09
N GLY A 28 -18.22 5.05 -0.55
CA GLY A 28 -19.25 6.10 -0.53
C GLY A 28 -19.95 6.14 0.83
N ASP A 29 -20.63 7.25 1.09
CA ASP A 29 -21.40 7.47 2.33
C ASP A 29 -20.59 7.40 3.64
N GLY A 30 -19.27 7.62 3.57
CA GLY A 30 -18.37 7.59 4.72
C GLY A 30 -18.05 6.20 5.26
N THR A 31 -18.41 5.14 4.50
CA THR A 31 -18.16 3.75 4.90
C THR A 31 -16.92 3.18 4.24
N PHE A 32 -16.20 2.33 4.98
CA PHE A 32 -15.03 1.60 4.49
C PHE A 32 -15.33 0.11 4.45
N GLU A 33 -15.11 -0.53 3.31
CA GLU A 33 -15.26 -1.97 3.13
C GLU A 33 -13.91 -2.63 2.86
N HIS A 34 -13.78 -3.89 3.26
CA HIS A 34 -12.56 -4.66 3.02
C HIS A 34 -12.60 -5.29 1.63
N THR A 35 -11.59 -5.01 0.81
CA THR A 35 -11.38 -5.66 -0.48
C THR A 35 -9.96 -6.21 -0.58
N GLU A 36 -9.67 -6.98 -1.63
CA GLU A 36 -8.33 -7.47 -1.93
C GLU A 36 -7.58 -6.46 -2.81
N TRP A 37 -6.26 -6.39 -2.67
CA TRP A 37 -5.41 -5.50 -3.46
C TRP A 37 -5.59 -5.65 -4.98
N LYS A 38 -5.83 -6.88 -5.45
CA LYS A 38 -6.09 -7.16 -6.87
C LYS A 38 -7.37 -6.52 -7.42
N ASN A 39 -8.31 -6.13 -6.56
CA ASN A 39 -9.60 -5.56 -6.96
C ASN A 39 -9.60 -4.02 -7.02
N LEU A 40 -8.54 -3.37 -6.56
CA LEU A 40 -8.41 -1.91 -6.53
C LEU A 40 -8.31 -1.29 -7.93
N ARG A 41 -9.05 -0.22 -8.16
CA ARG A 41 -9.08 0.58 -9.39
C ARG A 41 -8.51 1.97 -9.16
N VAL A 42 -8.21 2.67 -10.26
CA VAL A 42 -7.75 4.07 -10.19
C VAL A 42 -8.93 4.94 -9.78
N GLY A 43 -8.75 5.76 -8.75
CA GLY A 43 -9.80 6.60 -8.16
C GLY A 43 -10.37 6.05 -6.84
N ASP A 44 -10.03 4.81 -6.46
CA ASP A 44 -10.45 4.27 -5.17
C ASP A 44 -9.67 4.93 -4.04
N LEU A 45 -10.39 5.47 -3.05
CA LEU A 45 -9.83 5.96 -1.81
C LEU A 45 -9.64 4.78 -0.87
N VAL A 46 -8.41 4.55 -0.43
CA VAL A 46 -8.09 3.49 0.54
C VAL A 46 -7.69 4.07 1.88
N LYS A 47 -8.06 3.37 2.93
CA LYS A 47 -7.55 3.60 4.28
C LYS A 47 -6.43 2.61 4.54
N VAL A 48 -5.28 3.14 4.89
CA VAL A 48 -4.07 2.38 5.22
C VAL A 48 -3.81 2.57 6.70
N GLU A 49 -3.64 1.47 7.42
CA GLU A 49 -3.31 1.52 8.84
C GLU A 49 -1.80 1.61 9.07
N LYS A 50 -1.41 1.94 10.31
CA LYS A 50 -0.01 2.02 10.69
C LYS A 50 0.67 0.66 10.47
N ASP A 51 1.90 0.68 9.93
CA ASP A 51 2.70 -0.50 9.62
C ASP A 51 2.13 -1.41 8.51
N GLU A 52 1.14 -0.92 7.75
CA GLU A 52 0.59 -1.67 6.62
C GLU A 52 1.42 -1.47 5.34
N PHE A 53 1.80 -2.59 4.72
CA PHE A 53 2.67 -2.58 3.55
C PHE A 53 1.90 -2.25 2.28
N SER A 54 2.25 -1.14 1.63
CA SER A 54 1.69 -0.76 0.33
C SER A 54 2.74 -0.73 -0.76
N ARG A 55 2.42 -1.32 -1.91
CA ARG A 55 3.22 -1.24 -3.13
C ARG A 55 2.82 -0.07 -4.03
N ARG A 56 1.74 0.67 -3.70
CA ARG A 56 1.24 1.80 -4.49
C ARG A 56 1.59 3.14 -3.86
N ILE A 57 1.84 4.11 -4.73
CA ILE A 57 1.98 5.52 -4.37
C ILE A 57 0.60 6.02 -3.97
N PHE A 58 0.43 6.36 -2.70
CA PHE A 58 -0.77 7.01 -2.21
C PHE A 58 -0.59 8.51 -2.17
N PHE A 59 -1.65 9.23 -2.54
CA PHE A 59 -1.81 10.62 -2.15
C PHE A 59 -2.52 10.62 -0.79
N CYS A 60 -1.86 11.13 0.24
CA CYS A 60 -2.48 11.35 1.53
C CYS A 60 -3.46 12.52 1.40
N PHE A 61 -4.75 12.24 1.58
CA PHE A 61 -5.81 13.27 1.50
C PHE A 61 -6.27 13.75 2.88
N HIS A 62 -6.16 12.94 3.93
CA HIS A 62 -6.58 13.32 5.29
C HIS A 62 -6.00 12.34 6.31
N GLN A 63 -5.58 12.85 7.48
CA GLN A 63 -5.07 12.02 8.58
C GLN A 63 -5.73 12.47 9.88
N SER A 64 -5.96 11.55 10.83
CA SER A 64 -6.63 11.85 12.10
C SER A 64 -5.83 12.74 13.06
N TYR A 65 -4.63 13.20 12.69
CA TYR A 65 -3.76 14.06 13.50
C TYR A 65 -3.69 15.46 12.89
N GLU A 66 -3.65 16.48 13.76
CA GLU A 66 -3.78 17.92 13.44
C GLU A 66 -2.83 18.43 12.34
N ASP A 67 -1.64 17.84 12.18
CA ASP A 67 -0.64 18.32 11.19
C ASP A 67 -0.71 17.64 9.82
N SER A 68 -1.58 16.64 9.61
CA SER A 68 -1.69 15.91 8.32
C SER A 68 -0.34 15.37 7.76
N ILE A 69 0.55 14.92 8.66
CA ILE A 69 1.89 14.41 8.32
C ILE A 69 1.90 12.87 8.34
N CYS A 70 2.27 12.27 7.21
CA CYS A 70 2.51 10.84 7.06
C CYS A 70 4.01 10.57 6.87
N TYR A 71 4.52 9.52 7.53
CA TYR A 71 5.88 9.02 7.34
C TYR A 71 5.83 7.77 6.50
N VAL A 72 6.53 7.79 5.36
CA VAL A 72 6.62 6.63 4.45
C VAL A 72 8.03 6.08 4.48
N GLU A 73 8.17 4.83 4.89
CA GLU A 73 9.41 4.10 4.75
C GLU A 73 9.51 3.53 3.33
N THR A 74 10.61 3.83 2.62
CA THR A 74 10.85 3.33 1.26
C THR A 74 11.97 2.31 1.19
N MET A 75 12.42 1.75 2.32
CA MET A 75 13.56 0.80 2.38
C MET A 75 13.42 -0.36 1.38
N ASN A 76 12.21 -0.83 1.11
CA ASN A 76 11.96 -1.92 0.16
C ASN A 76 11.95 -1.49 -1.33
N LEU A 77 12.00 -0.19 -1.62
CA LEU A 77 12.07 0.39 -2.97
C LEU A 77 13.47 0.92 -3.32
N ASP A 78 14.11 1.66 -2.41
CA ASP A 78 15.39 2.33 -2.65
C ASP A 78 16.52 1.91 -1.69
N GLY A 79 16.24 1.08 -0.68
CA GLY A 79 17.23 0.64 0.31
C GLY A 79 17.56 1.70 1.37
N GLU A 80 16.88 2.84 1.36
CA GLU A 80 17.06 3.90 2.35
C GLU A 80 16.17 3.62 3.58
N THR A 81 16.77 3.55 4.77
CA THR A 81 16.06 3.44 6.06
C THR A 81 15.46 4.77 6.55
N ASN A 82 15.51 5.81 5.72
CA ASN A 82 15.00 7.13 6.07
C ASN A 82 13.47 7.19 5.88
N LEU A 83 12.78 7.69 6.89
CA LEU A 83 11.36 8.00 6.80
C LEU A 83 11.17 9.26 5.96
N LYS A 84 10.49 9.12 4.81
CA LYS A 84 10.15 10.25 3.94
C LYS A 84 8.86 10.87 4.44
N LEU A 85 8.95 12.13 4.86
CA LEU A 85 7.80 12.92 5.26
C LEU A 85 6.93 13.26 4.04
N LYS A 86 5.64 12.98 4.15
CA LYS A 86 4.59 13.33 3.18
C LYS A 86 3.51 14.10 3.92
N GLN A 87 3.30 15.35 3.50
CA GLN A 87 2.23 16.19 4.03
C GLN A 87 1.05 16.16 3.05
N ALA A 88 -0.17 16.02 3.57
CA ALA A 88 -1.36 16.19 2.75
C ALA A 88 -1.50 17.66 2.30
N LEU A 89 -2.05 17.88 1.10
CA LEU A 89 -2.40 19.21 0.64
C LEU A 89 -3.72 19.65 1.32
N GLU A 90 -3.77 20.90 1.80
CA GLU A 90 -5.03 21.58 2.18
C GLU A 90 -5.98 21.73 0.99
#